data_AF-A0A327WSL9-F1
#
_entry.id   AF-A0A327WSL9-F1
#
_cell.length_a   1.000
_cell.length_b   1.000
_cell.length_c   1.000
_cell.angle_alpha   90.00
_cell.angle_beta   90.00
_cell.angle_gamma   90.00
#
_symmetry.space_group_name_H-M   'P 1'
#
loop_
_entity.id
_entity.type
_entity.pdbx_description
1 polymer ?
#
loop_
_entity_poly.entity_id
_entity_poly.type
_entity_poly.pdbx_seq_one_letter_code
_entity_poly.pdbx_strand_id
1 'polypeptide(L)'
;MKTNLFRTCLLVCCLTVVQLVSQRVWAQTATASMSLDQLKAIKAIKVGNLEKDTYFKSGDYILDRYEERPAYVFNYSDGIPRKIYLYKVFTAADTKELGLLAIYENGKTKETKPFVIPGASADRKAWDAYIDDLKYVGEKEAGLMSALGFVLSREMALLMGGGSKEEGGEKKKEEYNFCFPADAVVTLANRQTKAIQDVKAGEEVMAYDARTRLLVPTRVQEVTFHEKPNLAIAGVWVVPVQEVSASVSLTKPVLLEATANHPVQTAAGAKKLGDLRNGDVLYRFEGATQSVSAWKVAAVQSTIRTVEKVYNLTTEKGSYLINDVVVLDK
;
A
#
# COMPACT_ATOMS: atom_id res chain seq x y z
N MET A 1 -38.14 -50.73 -13.77
CA MET A 1 -38.53 -49.32 -14.06
C MET A 1 -38.54 -48.39 -12.82
N LYS A 2 -38.47 -48.87 -11.57
CA LYS A 2 -38.51 -48.01 -10.37
C LYS A 2 -37.18 -47.31 -10.00
N THR A 3 -36.04 -47.80 -10.49
CA THR A 3 -34.70 -47.28 -10.15
C THR A 3 -34.27 -46.02 -10.93
N ASN A 4 -34.93 -45.72 -12.06
CA ASN A 4 -34.61 -44.53 -12.86
C ASN A 4 -35.25 -43.25 -12.31
N LEU A 5 -36.43 -43.35 -11.68
CA LEU A 5 -37.16 -42.19 -11.17
C LEU A 5 -36.46 -41.55 -9.95
N PHE A 6 -35.83 -42.37 -9.11
CA PHE A 6 -35.10 -41.87 -7.95
C PHE A 6 -33.81 -41.15 -8.34
N ARG A 7 -33.12 -41.64 -9.38
CA ARG A 7 -31.91 -41.00 -9.93
C ARG A 7 -32.22 -39.67 -10.62
N THR A 8 -33.32 -39.58 -11.37
CA THR A 8 -33.73 -38.30 -11.96
C THR A 8 -34.16 -37.29 -10.91
N CYS A 9 -34.88 -37.70 -9.85
CA CYS A 9 -35.20 -36.78 -8.74
C CYS A 9 -33.95 -36.28 -8.02
N LEU A 10 -32.93 -37.12 -7.79
CA LEU A 10 -31.69 -36.70 -7.12
C LEU A 10 -30.88 -35.72 -7.98
N LEU A 11 -30.82 -35.94 -9.30
CA LEU A 11 -30.15 -35.03 -10.25
C LEU A 11 -30.84 -33.67 -10.35
N VAL A 12 -32.17 -33.65 -10.37
CA VAL A 12 -32.95 -32.39 -10.38
C VAL A 12 -32.76 -31.63 -9.06
N CYS A 13 -32.70 -32.33 -7.92
CA CYS A 13 -32.45 -31.70 -6.63
C CYS A 13 -31.02 -31.13 -6.50
N CYS A 14 -30.01 -31.81 -7.04
CA CYS A 14 -28.65 -31.26 -7.10
C CYS A 14 -28.57 -30.02 -8.01
N LEU A 15 -29.25 -30.02 -9.15
CA LEU A 15 -29.27 -28.87 -10.08
C LEU A 15 -29.95 -27.65 -9.47
N THR A 16 -31.05 -27.83 -8.71
CA THR A 16 -31.72 -26.71 -8.04
C THR A 16 -30.92 -26.16 -6.86
N VAL A 17 -30.21 -27.01 -6.10
CA VAL A 17 -29.30 -26.55 -5.03
C VAL A 17 -28.13 -25.77 -5.62
N VAL A 18 -27.54 -26.20 -6.74
CA VAL A 18 -26.44 -25.47 -7.40
C VAL A 18 -26.92 -24.11 -7.94
N GLN A 19 -28.15 -24.02 -8.48
CA GLN A 19 -28.72 -22.73 -8.90
C GLN A 19 -29.02 -21.78 -7.74
N LEU A 20 -29.45 -22.29 -6.58
CA LEU A 20 -29.71 -21.46 -5.40
C LEU A 20 -28.41 -20.99 -4.73
N VAL A 21 -27.35 -21.80 -4.77
CA VAL A 21 -26.02 -21.41 -4.29
C VAL A 21 -25.38 -20.37 -5.22
N SER A 22 -25.51 -20.51 -6.54
CA SER A 22 -24.97 -19.51 -7.48
C SER A 22 -25.70 -18.16 -7.39
N GLN A 23 -27.01 -18.14 -7.15
CA GLN A 23 -27.75 -16.89 -6.89
C GLN A 23 -27.32 -16.22 -5.57
N ARG A 24 -27.00 -16.97 -4.52
CA ARG A 24 -26.49 -16.40 -3.26
C ARG A 24 -25.05 -15.91 -3.35
N VAL A 25 -24.21 -16.59 -4.14
CA VAL A 25 -22.84 -16.13 -4.42
C VAL A 25 -22.85 -14.85 -5.25
N TRP A 26 -23.77 -14.71 -6.22
CA TRP A 26 -23.92 -13.46 -7.00
C TRP A 26 -24.53 -12.31 -6.20
N ALA A 27 -25.39 -12.59 -5.22
CA ALA A 27 -25.95 -11.57 -4.33
C ALA A 27 -24.94 -11.03 -3.30
N GLN A 28 -23.89 -11.79 -2.98
CA GLN A 28 -22.75 -11.29 -2.17
C GLN A 28 -21.72 -10.52 -3.01
N THR A 29 -21.84 -10.54 -4.34
CA THR A 29 -21.10 -9.67 -5.27
C THR A 29 -21.89 -8.41 -5.63
N ALA A 30 -22.79 -7.95 -4.77
CA ALA A 30 -23.19 -6.55 -4.78
C ALA A 30 -21.96 -5.73 -4.37
N THR A 31 -21.10 -5.46 -5.36
CA THR A 31 -20.09 -4.41 -5.31
C THR A 31 -20.73 -3.20 -4.66
N ALA A 32 -20.23 -2.79 -3.50
CA ALA A 32 -20.71 -1.57 -2.86
C ALA A 32 -20.55 -0.43 -3.87
N SER A 33 -21.67 0.10 -4.33
CA SER A 33 -21.74 1.27 -5.18
C SER A 33 -22.12 2.46 -4.30
N MET A 34 -21.36 3.56 -4.40
CA MET A 34 -21.77 4.80 -3.73
C MET A 34 -23.07 5.31 -4.37
N SER A 35 -24.10 5.53 -3.55
CA SER A 35 -25.35 6.17 -3.98
C SER A 35 -25.25 7.70 -3.94
N LEU A 36 -26.18 8.40 -4.60
CA LEU A 36 -26.24 9.86 -4.58
C LEU A 36 -26.44 10.42 -3.16
N ASP A 37 -27.23 9.75 -2.32
CA ASP A 37 -27.49 10.21 -0.96
C ASP A 37 -26.25 10.02 -0.08
N GLN A 38 -25.51 8.92 -0.28
CA GLN A 38 -24.23 8.72 0.38
C GLN A 38 -23.20 9.78 -0.04
N LEU A 39 -23.13 10.12 -1.33
CA LEU A 39 -22.26 11.18 -1.82
C LEU A 39 -22.56 12.52 -1.14
N LYS A 40 -23.84 12.90 -1.06
CA LYS A 40 -24.27 14.14 -0.40
C LYS A 40 -23.93 14.13 1.09
N ALA A 41 -24.13 13.00 1.76
CA ALA A 41 -23.80 12.84 3.17
C ALA A 41 -22.29 12.99 3.42
N ILE A 42 -21.46 12.33 2.60
CA ILE A 42 -19.99 12.41 2.69
C ILE A 42 -19.52 13.84 2.43
N LYS A 43 -20.06 14.51 1.42
CA LYS A 43 -19.71 15.89 1.08
C LYS A 43 -20.04 16.89 2.21
N ALA A 44 -21.05 16.60 3.02
CA ALA A 44 -21.45 17.44 4.15
C ALA A 44 -20.56 17.26 5.40
N ILE A 45 -19.65 16.27 5.40
CA ILE A 45 -18.76 16.00 6.53
C ILE A 45 -17.77 17.16 6.69
N LYS A 46 -17.73 17.72 7.90
CA LYS A 46 -16.77 18.75 8.28
C LYS A 46 -15.60 18.10 9.00
N VAL A 47 -14.39 18.31 8.49
CA VAL A 47 -13.16 17.92 9.17
C VAL A 47 -12.75 19.05 10.10
N GLY A 48 -12.52 18.75 11.38
CA GLY A 48 -12.18 19.76 12.38
C GLY A 48 -10.80 20.36 12.12
N ASN A 49 -9.79 19.50 12.02
CA ASN A 49 -8.41 19.88 11.76
C ASN A 49 -7.85 19.09 10.57
N LEU A 50 -7.81 19.70 9.39
CA LEU A 50 -7.31 19.07 8.17
C LEU A 50 -5.85 18.60 8.27
N GLU A 51 -5.04 19.17 9.15
CA GLU A 51 -3.63 18.79 9.30
C GLU A 51 -3.43 17.62 10.28
N LYS A 52 -4.40 17.37 11.18
CA LYS A 52 -4.24 16.36 12.26
C LYS A 52 -5.27 15.23 12.20
N ASP A 53 -6.46 15.50 11.68
CA ASP A 53 -7.54 14.52 11.62
C ASP A 53 -7.33 13.63 10.39
N THR A 54 -6.40 12.69 10.52
CA THR A 54 -6.04 11.74 9.46
C THR A 54 -6.96 10.53 9.45
N TYR A 55 -7.51 10.11 10.59
CA TYR A 55 -8.45 9.00 10.67
C TYR A 55 -9.59 9.31 11.64
N PHE A 56 -10.83 9.31 11.17
CA PHE A 56 -11.98 9.53 12.05
C PHE A 56 -13.27 8.95 11.47
N LYS A 57 -14.20 8.60 12.37
CA LYS A 57 -15.56 8.18 12.04
C LYS A 57 -16.50 9.39 12.09
N SER A 58 -17.32 9.57 11.06
CA SER A 58 -18.35 10.60 11.00
C SER A 58 -19.66 9.98 10.48
N GLY A 59 -20.61 9.77 11.39
CA GLY A 59 -21.86 9.06 11.10
C GLY A 59 -21.59 7.61 10.66
N ASP A 60 -22.13 7.24 9.50
CA ASP A 60 -21.97 5.91 8.89
C ASP A 60 -20.71 5.77 8.03
N TYR A 61 -19.80 6.74 8.08
CA TYR A 61 -18.58 6.76 7.27
C TYR A 61 -17.32 6.84 8.12
N ILE A 62 -16.26 6.25 7.61
CA ILE A 62 -14.89 6.39 8.11
C ILE A 62 -14.09 7.13 7.05
N LEU A 63 -13.40 8.18 7.45
CA LEU A 63 -12.46 8.91 6.60
C LEU A 63 -11.06 8.58 7.08
N ASP A 64 -10.24 8.12 6.14
CA ASP A 64 -8.85 7.75 6.35
C ASP A 64 -7.97 8.52 5.37
N ARG A 65 -6.92 9.17 5.85
CA ARG A 65 -6.03 9.99 5.03
C ARG A 65 -5.46 9.11 3.94
N TYR A 66 -5.64 9.53 2.68
CA TYR A 66 -5.20 8.73 1.54
C TYR A 66 -3.69 8.47 1.64
N GLU A 67 -3.34 7.22 1.94
CA GLU A 67 -1.97 6.75 2.14
C GLU A 67 -1.17 7.56 3.18
N GLU A 68 -1.85 8.13 4.18
CA GLU A 68 -1.24 9.02 5.19
C GLU A 68 -0.48 10.21 4.57
N ARG A 69 -0.81 10.61 3.33
CA ARG A 69 -0.08 11.68 2.65
C ARG A 69 -0.38 13.06 3.23
N PRO A 70 0.60 13.97 3.30
CA PRO A 70 0.33 15.36 3.63
C PRO A 70 -0.51 16.02 2.52
N ALA A 71 -0.99 17.22 2.79
CA ALA A 71 -1.70 18.00 1.78
C ALA A 71 -0.82 18.26 0.54
N TYR A 72 -1.41 18.16 -0.65
CA TYR A 72 -0.78 18.67 -1.86
C TYR A 72 -0.80 20.19 -1.81
N VAL A 73 0.38 20.80 -1.72
CA VAL A 73 0.52 22.25 -1.66
C VAL A 73 0.87 22.79 -3.03
N PHE A 74 0.09 23.77 -3.49
CA PHE A 74 0.28 24.46 -4.75
C PHE A 74 0.58 25.93 -4.51
N ASN A 75 1.78 26.34 -4.91
CA ASN A 75 2.22 27.72 -4.90
C ASN A 75 2.13 28.28 -6.33
N TYR A 76 1.00 28.90 -6.65
CA TYR A 76 0.82 29.55 -7.94
C TYR A 76 1.54 30.92 -7.95
N SER A 77 1.76 31.47 -9.14
CA SER A 77 2.40 32.78 -9.34
C SER A 77 1.62 33.95 -8.73
N ASP A 78 0.36 33.74 -8.36
CA ASP A 78 -0.47 34.70 -7.62
C ASP A 78 -0.14 34.79 -6.12
N GLY A 79 0.79 33.96 -5.63
CA GLY A 79 1.25 33.95 -4.25
C GLY A 79 0.24 33.41 -3.25
N ILE A 80 -0.88 32.84 -3.70
CA ILE A 80 -1.91 32.26 -2.83
C ILE A 80 -1.67 30.74 -2.74
N PRO A 81 -1.23 30.22 -1.58
CA PRO A 81 -1.05 28.79 -1.42
C PRO A 81 -2.40 28.09 -1.42
N ARG A 82 -2.50 26.99 -2.15
CA ARG A 82 -3.70 26.16 -2.22
C ARG A 82 -3.36 24.76 -1.77
N LYS A 83 -4.23 24.14 -0.99
CA LYS A 83 -4.00 22.79 -0.46
C LYS A 83 -5.09 21.85 -0.91
N ILE A 84 -4.72 20.61 -1.22
CA ILE A 84 -5.68 19.52 -1.40
C ILE A 84 -5.34 18.40 -0.43
N TYR A 85 -6.32 18.03 0.37
CA TYR A 85 -6.28 16.90 1.29
C TYR A 85 -7.09 15.76 0.69
N LEU A 86 -6.54 14.56 0.61
CA LEU A 86 -7.26 13.38 0.13
C LEU A 86 -7.60 12.45 1.29
N TYR A 87 -8.81 11.91 1.29
CA TYR A 87 -9.27 10.87 2.20
C TYR A 87 -9.86 9.72 1.40
N LYS A 88 -9.56 8.48 1.79
CA LYS A 88 -10.38 7.32 1.45
C LYS A 88 -11.63 7.34 2.30
N VAL A 89 -12.76 7.00 1.68
CA VAL A 89 -14.04 6.94 2.35
C VAL A 89 -14.50 5.51 2.43
N PHE A 90 -14.74 5.04 3.65
CA PHE A 90 -15.27 3.71 3.92
C PHE A 90 -16.64 3.80 4.59
N THR A 91 -17.47 2.78 4.42
CA THR A 91 -18.63 2.54 5.27
C THR A 91 -18.19 2.11 6.67
N ALA A 92 -18.80 2.65 7.72
CA ALA A 92 -18.45 2.30 9.09
C ALA A 92 -18.95 0.91 9.52
N ALA A 93 -19.97 0.36 8.83
CA ALA A 93 -20.57 -0.93 9.17
C ALA A 93 -19.71 -2.11 8.71
N ASP A 94 -19.15 -2.04 7.51
CA ASP A 94 -18.45 -3.16 6.85
C ASP A 94 -17.11 -2.76 6.22
N THR A 95 -16.61 -1.55 6.48
CA THR A 95 -15.29 -1.05 6.02
C THR A 95 -15.10 -1.13 4.51
N LYS A 96 -16.19 -1.07 3.74
CA LYS A 96 -16.14 -1.09 2.28
C LYS A 96 -15.76 0.28 1.75
N GLU A 97 -14.78 0.29 0.86
CA GLU A 97 -14.32 1.50 0.17
C GLU A 97 -15.39 2.00 -0.80
N LEU A 98 -15.81 3.26 -0.64
CA LEU A 98 -16.81 3.91 -1.50
C LEU A 98 -16.17 4.81 -2.55
N GLY A 99 -14.98 5.37 -2.27
CA GLY A 99 -14.29 6.32 -3.13
C GLY A 99 -13.37 7.24 -2.34
N LEU A 100 -13.13 8.43 -2.88
CA LEU A 100 -12.26 9.45 -2.28
C LEU A 100 -13.04 10.71 -1.92
N LEU A 101 -12.61 11.41 -0.88
CA LEU A 101 -12.98 12.77 -0.58
C LEU A 101 -11.74 13.66 -0.72
N ALA A 102 -11.78 14.59 -1.68
CA ALA A 102 -10.80 15.65 -1.83
C ALA A 102 -11.32 16.91 -1.14
N ILE A 103 -10.53 17.51 -0.26
CA ILE A 103 -10.86 18.79 0.38
C ILE A 103 -9.85 19.81 -0.09
N TYR A 104 -10.33 20.80 -0.84
CA TYR A 104 -9.55 21.95 -1.25
C TYR A 104 -9.61 23.04 -0.18
N GLU A 105 -8.47 23.61 0.19
CA GLU A 105 -8.37 24.80 1.04
C GLU A 105 -7.70 25.93 0.26
N ASN A 106 -8.37 27.08 0.21
CA ASN A 106 -7.79 28.31 -0.32
C ASN A 106 -7.01 29.03 0.79
N GLY A 107 -5.70 29.23 0.61
CA GLY A 107 -4.85 29.87 1.62
C GLY A 107 -5.19 31.33 1.92
N LYS A 108 -5.90 32.03 1.02
CA LYS A 108 -6.33 33.42 1.21
C LYS A 108 -7.61 33.52 2.04
N THR A 109 -8.63 32.72 1.72
CA THR A 109 -9.94 32.79 2.40
C THR A 109 -10.07 31.79 3.55
N LYS A 110 -9.18 30.79 3.61
CA LYS A 110 -9.27 29.62 4.49
C LYS A 110 -10.58 28.83 4.32
N GLU A 111 -11.28 29.08 3.22
CA GLU A 111 -12.49 28.36 2.90
C GLU A 111 -12.15 26.98 2.32
N THR A 112 -12.90 25.98 2.77
CA THR A 112 -12.74 24.59 2.37
C THR A 112 -13.87 24.16 1.44
N LYS A 113 -13.52 23.47 0.35
CA LYS A 113 -14.49 22.92 -0.61
C LYS A 113 -14.30 21.41 -0.72
N PRO A 114 -15.27 20.60 -0.25
CA PRO A 114 -15.23 19.14 -0.37
C PRO A 114 -15.72 18.66 -1.74
N PHE A 115 -15.00 17.70 -2.32
CA PHE A 115 -15.29 17.01 -3.57
C PHE A 115 -15.23 15.51 -3.36
N VAL A 116 -16.36 14.84 -3.55
CA VAL A 116 -16.43 13.38 -3.44
C VAL A 116 -16.21 12.78 -4.82
N ILE A 117 -15.14 12.01 -4.97
CA ILE A 117 -14.81 11.26 -6.17
C ILE A 117 -15.36 9.85 -5.97
N PRO A 118 -16.43 9.45 -6.67
CA PRO A 118 -17.02 8.13 -6.49
C PRO A 118 -16.07 7.02 -6.93
N GLY A 119 -16.17 5.84 -6.30
CA GLY A 119 -15.49 4.63 -6.76
C GLY A 119 -16.04 4.14 -8.12
N ALA A 120 -15.28 3.26 -8.78
CA ALA A 120 -15.62 2.77 -10.12
C ALA A 120 -16.99 2.07 -10.20
N SER A 121 -17.43 1.44 -9.11
CA SER A 121 -18.73 0.77 -9.00
C SER A 121 -19.89 1.70 -8.67
N ALA A 122 -19.66 3.00 -8.42
CA ALA A 122 -20.70 3.93 -7.96
C ALA A 122 -21.83 4.15 -8.97
N ASP A 123 -22.99 4.54 -8.45
CA ASP A 123 -24.17 4.80 -9.27
C ASP A 123 -23.92 5.97 -10.22
N ARG A 124 -24.50 5.92 -11.43
CA ARG A 124 -24.38 6.99 -12.42
C ARG A 124 -24.76 8.37 -11.87
N LYS A 125 -25.80 8.45 -11.03
CA LYS A 125 -26.23 9.71 -10.40
C LYS A 125 -25.18 10.30 -9.46
N ALA A 126 -24.36 9.46 -8.80
CA ALA A 126 -23.25 9.94 -7.99
C ALA A 126 -22.14 10.53 -8.87
N TRP A 127 -21.85 9.88 -10.00
CA TRP A 127 -20.93 10.42 -11.02
C TRP A 127 -21.44 11.73 -11.65
N ASP A 128 -22.73 11.82 -11.96
CA ASP A 128 -23.35 13.04 -12.47
C ASP A 128 -23.19 14.19 -11.46
N ALA A 129 -23.43 13.94 -10.16
CA ALA A 129 -23.23 14.93 -9.11
C ALA A 129 -21.76 15.36 -8.94
N TYR A 130 -20.81 14.44 -9.10
CA TYR A 130 -19.38 14.76 -9.11
C TYR A 130 -19.02 15.67 -10.29
N ILE A 131 -19.52 15.37 -11.50
CA ILE A 131 -19.29 16.22 -12.68
C ILE A 131 -19.92 17.61 -12.50
N ASP A 132 -21.12 17.69 -11.95
CA ASP A 132 -21.77 18.96 -11.62
C ASP A 132 -20.93 19.77 -10.63
N ASP A 133 -20.33 19.14 -9.62
CA ASP A 133 -19.44 19.82 -8.68
C ASP A 133 -18.20 20.39 -9.37
N LEU A 134 -17.56 19.62 -10.25
CA LEU A 134 -16.41 20.10 -11.03
C LEU A 134 -16.78 21.31 -11.90
N LYS A 135 -17.97 21.30 -12.49
CA LYS A 135 -18.45 22.41 -13.32
C LYS A 135 -18.81 23.63 -12.48
N TYR A 136 -19.74 23.47 -11.53
CA TYR A 136 -20.37 24.61 -10.87
C TYR A 136 -19.57 25.17 -9.68
N VAL A 137 -18.73 24.36 -9.04
CA VAL A 137 -17.82 24.79 -7.95
C VAL A 137 -16.41 24.99 -8.49
N GLY A 138 -15.94 24.07 -9.34
CA GLY A 138 -14.60 24.13 -9.95
C GLY A 138 -14.34 25.38 -10.78
N GLU A 139 -15.30 25.81 -11.62
CA GLU A 139 -15.13 27.00 -12.47
C GLU A 139 -15.12 28.31 -11.66
N LYS A 140 -15.72 28.32 -10.47
CA LYS A 140 -15.87 29.54 -9.65
C LYS A 140 -14.67 29.77 -8.73
N GLU A 141 -13.96 28.71 -8.35
CA GLU A 141 -12.82 28.80 -7.43
C GLU A 141 -11.49 28.81 -8.19
N ALA A 142 -10.83 29.97 -8.18
CA ALA A 142 -9.58 30.16 -8.91
C ALA A 142 -8.50 29.17 -8.45
N GLY A 143 -8.01 28.34 -9.38
CA GLY A 143 -6.94 27.37 -9.15
C GLY A 143 -7.42 26.00 -8.64
N LEU A 144 -8.70 25.84 -8.34
CA LEU A 144 -9.26 24.57 -7.85
C LEU A 144 -9.13 23.45 -8.90
N MET A 145 -9.62 23.68 -10.12
CA MET A 145 -9.62 22.65 -11.17
C MET A 145 -8.21 22.26 -11.59
N SER A 146 -7.27 23.20 -11.64
CA SER A 146 -5.87 22.90 -11.92
C SER A 146 -5.22 22.10 -10.80
N ALA A 147 -5.48 22.45 -9.54
CA ALA A 147 -4.94 21.73 -8.40
C ALA A 147 -5.52 20.31 -8.34
N LEU A 148 -6.85 20.17 -8.42
CA LEU A 148 -7.53 18.88 -8.37
C LEU A 148 -7.15 18.00 -9.56
N GLY A 149 -7.11 18.57 -10.77
CA GLY A 149 -6.68 17.88 -11.98
C GLY A 149 -5.25 17.36 -11.87
N PHE A 150 -4.33 18.16 -11.31
CA PHE A 150 -2.96 17.72 -11.07
C PHE A 150 -2.90 16.56 -10.07
N VAL A 151 -3.58 16.68 -8.92
CA VAL A 151 -3.62 15.60 -7.92
C VAL A 151 -4.13 14.30 -8.53
N LEU A 152 -5.27 14.34 -9.23
CA LEU A 152 -5.85 13.16 -9.86
C LEU A 152 -4.94 12.57 -10.95
N SER A 153 -4.33 13.42 -11.78
CA SER A 153 -3.40 12.99 -12.83
C SER A 153 -2.16 12.33 -12.24
N ARG A 154 -1.66 12.87 -11.12
CA ARG A 154 -0.51 12.31 -10.41
C ARG A 154 -0.86 10.97 -9.76
N GLU A 155 -1.98 10.84 -9.08
CA GLU A 155 -2.39 9.55 -8.51
C GLU A 155 -2.64 8.50 -9.59
N MET A 156 -3.27 8.90 -10.70
CA MET A 156 -3.44 8.02 -11.86
C MET A 156 -2.09 7.60 -12.45
N ALA A 157 -1.12 8.51 -12.55
CA ALA A 157 0.23 8.19 -13.01
C ALA A 157 0.98 7.27 -12.04
N LEU A 158 0.78 7.42 -10.72
CA LEU A 158 1.37 6.53 -9.71
C LEU A 158 0.77 5.12 -9.79
N LEU A 159 -0.56 5.03 -9.97
CA LEU A 159 -1.27 3.78 -10.20
C LEU A 159 -0.80 3.06 -11.48
N MET A 160 -0.60 3.79 -12.58
CA MET A 160 -0.18 3.22 -13.86
C MET A 160 1.33 2.96 -13.98
N GLY A 161 2.16 3.73 -13.27
CA GLY A 161 3.61 3.79 -13.49
C GLY A 161 4.47 3.05 -12.46
N GLY A 162 3.90 2.54 -11.36
CA GLY A 162 4.66 1.83 -10.32
C GLY A 162 5.81 2.64 -9.67
N GLY A 163 5.90 3.94 -9.95
CA GLY A 163 7.05 4.77 -9.64
C GLY A 163 6.65 6.06 -8.94
N SER A 164 6.88 6.11 -7.63
CA SER A 164 6.88 7.34 -6.86
C SER A 164 8.05 8.23 -7.30
N LYS A 165 7.78 9.21 -8.17
CA LYS A 165 8.64 10.39 -8.32
C LYS A 165 8.15 11.49 -7.37
N GLU A 166 9.02 11.85 -6.43
CA GLU A 166 8.91 13.09 -5.65
C GLU A 166 9.49 14.25 -6.48
N GLU A 167 8.88 15.43 -6.42
CA GLU A 167 9.63 16.68 -6.54
C GLU A 167 8.88 17.89 -5.95
N GLY A 168 9.61 18.69 -5.17
CA GLY A 168 9.50 20.15 -5.23
C GLY A 168 8.49 20.87 -4.32
N GLY A 169 8.41 20.53 -3.03
CA GLY A 169 7.75 21.38 -2.03
C GLY A 169 8.48 21.27 -0.71
N GLU A 170 8.77 22.41 -0.06
CA GLU A 170 9.51 22.48 1.22
C GLU A 170 9.03 21.39 2.19
N LYS A 171 9.93 20.42 2.41
CA LYS A 171 9.72 19.23 3.24
C LYS A 171 9.45 19.68 4.67
N LYS A 172 8.19 19.72 5.09
CA LYS A 172 7.89 19.18 6.41
C LYS A 172 8.10 17.68 6.29
N LYS A 173 9.26 17.21 6.75
CA LYS A 173 9.62 15.80 6.91
C LYS A 173 8.59 15.14 7.82
N GLU A 174 7.50 14.66 7.27
CA GLU A 174 6.82 13.51 7.83
C GLU A 174 7.71 12.31 7.50
N GLU A 175 8.35 11.79 8.53
CA GLU A 175 9.27 10.67 8.51
C GLU A 175 8.57 9.38 8.03
N TYR A 176 8.50 9.22 6.71
CA TYR A 176 8.21 7.94 6.07
C TYR A 176 9.43 7.03 6.24
N ASN A 177 9.53 6.41 7.41
CA ASN A 177 10.68 5.59 7.77
C ASN A 177 10.47 4.16 7.24
N PHE A 178 10.78 3.92 5.96
CA PHE A 178 10.95 2.56 5.42
C PHE A 178 12.29 2.03 5.91
N CYS A 179 12.33 1.44 7.10
CA CYS A 179 13.61 1.21 7.75
C CYS A 179 13.74 -0.16 8.41
N PHE A 180 14.98 -0.52 8.67
CA PHE A 180 15.43 -1.74 9.31
C PHE A 180 16.07 -1.42 10.67
N PRO A 181 16.04 -2.36 11.64
CA PRO A 181 16.82 -2.20 12.87
C PRO A 181 18.32 -2.20 12.57
N ALA A 182 19.11 -1.61 13.47
CA ALA A 182 20.55 -1.38 13.28
C ALA A 182 21.38 -2.66 13.01
N ASP A 183 20.92 -3.78 13.55
CA ASP A 183 21.51 -5.12 13.43
C ASP A 183 21.05 -5.89 12.19
N ALA A 184 20.18 -5.32 11.35
CA ALA A 184 19.75 -5.98 10.13
C ALA A 184 20.93 -6.26 9.20
N VAL A 185 20.98 -7.49 8.67
CA VAL A 185 22.17 -8.00 7.97
C VAL A 185 22.05 -7.78 6.47
N VAL A 186 22.91 -6.92 5.92
CA VAL A 186 23.01 -6.61 4.50
C VAL A 186 23.99 -7.56 3.81
N THR A 187 23.62 -8.10 2.66
CA THR A 187 24.51 -8.93 1.82
C THR A 187 25.31 -8.04 0.85
N LEU A 188 26.62 -7.96 1.04
CA LEU A 188 27.55 -7.19 0.20
C LEU A 188 27.76 -7.86 -1.16
N ALA A 189 28.28 -7.13 -2.15
CA ALA A 189 28.54 -7.66 -3.49
C ALA A 189 29.55 -8.83 -3.51
N ASN A 190 30.49 -8.85 -2.56
CA ASN A 190 31.41 -9.98 -2.35
C ASN A 190 30.80 -11.15 -1.57
N ARG A 191 29.49 -11.07 -1.26
CA ARG A 191 28.68 -12.04 -0.49
C ARG A 191 29.03 -12.16 0.98
N GLN A 192 29.93 -11.33 1.49
CA GLN A 192 30.05 -11.15 2.92
C GLN A 192 28.82 -10.40 3.43
N THR A 193 28.58 -10.51 4.73
CA THR A 193 27.48 -9.82 5.38
C THR A 193 28.00 -8.69 6.25
N LYS A 194 27.18 -7.65 6.40
CA LYS A 194 27.48 -6.51 7.27
C LYS A 194 26.19 -6.00 7.91
N ALA A 195 26.23 -5.55 9.16
CA ALA A 195 25.08 -4.88 9.76
C ALA A 195 24.79 -3.57 9.01
N ILE A 196 23.51 -3.23 8.82
CA ILE A 196 23.09 -2.07 8.03
C ILE A 196 23.67 -0.76 8.59
N GLN A 197 23.86 -0.68 9.92
CA GLN A 197 24.47 0.48 10.57
C GLN A 197 25.94 0.73 10.17
N ASP A 198 26.63 -0.30 9.68
CA ASP A 198 28.05 -0.25 9.32
C ASP A 198 28.26 -0.10 7.80
N VAL A 199 27.18 -0.21 7.01
CA VAL A 199 27.20 0.03 5.56
C VAL A 199 27.40 1.52 5.30
N LYS A 200 28.17 1.83 4.25
CA LYS A 200 28.49 3.21 3.87
C LYS A 200 28.10 3.49 2.43
N ALA A 201 27.76 4.76 2.15
CA ALA A 201 27.61 5.22 0.79
C ALA A 201 28.88 4.94 -0.02
N GLY A 202 28.69 4.50 -1.27
CA GLY A 202 29.74 4.06 -2.17
C GLY A 202 30.09 2.58 -2.08
N GLU A 203 29.68 1.86 -1.03
CA GLU A 203 29.85 0.40 -0.97
C GLU A 203 28.95 -0.33 -1.97
N GLU A 204 29.33 -1.55 -2.35
CA GLU A 204 28.55 -2.39 -3.25
C GLU A 204 27.83 -3.50 -2.49
N VAL A 205 26.52 -3.61 -2.72
CA VAL A 205 25.63 -4.61 -2.13
C VAL A 205 24.98 -5.46 -3.21
N MET A 206 24.43 -6.61 -2.83
CA MET A 206 23.63 -7.41 -3.75
C MET A 206 22.22 -6.85 -3.87
N ALA A 207 21.73 -6.72 -5.09
CA ALA A 207 20.37 -6.34 -5.45
C ALA A 207 19.72 -7.39 -6.34
N TYR A 208 18.40 -7.29 -6.53
CA TYR A 208 17.64 -8.15 -7.42
C TYR A 208 17.20 -7.39 -8.67
N ASP A 209 17.55 -7.90 -9.85
CA ASP A 209 17.05 -7.38 -11.12
C ASP A 209 15.78 -8.16 -11.50
N ALA A 210 14.62 -7.53 -11.36
CA ALA A 210 13.33 -8.14 -11.68
C ALA A 210 13.16 -8.52 -13.17
N ARG A 211 13.92 -7.89 -14.09
CA ARG A 211 13.87 -8.19 -15.53
C ARG A 211 14.64 -9.47 -15.84
N THR A 212 15.84 -9.63 -15.26
CA THR A 212 16.67 -10.81 -15.50
C THR A 212 16.40 -11.94 -14.49
N ARG A 213 15.72 -11.62 -13.38
CA ARG A 213 15.49 -12.50 -12.21
C ARG A 213 16.79 -13.00 -11.59
N LEU A 214 17.86 -12.22 -11.72
CA LEU A 214 19.17 -12.53 -11.19
C LEU A 214 19.57 -11.50 -10.14
N LEU A 215 20.48 -11.90 -9.27
CA LEU A 215 21.13 -10.95 -8.39
C LEU A 215 22.27 -10.25 -9.11
N VAL A 216 22.37 -8.95 -8.89
CA VAL A 216 23.38 -8.09 -9.49
C VAL A 216 23.99 -7.20 -8.40
N PRO A 217 25.29 -6.90 -8.46
CA PRO A 217 25.86 -5.84 -7.63
C PRO A 217 25.19 -4.50 -7.91
N THR A 218 25.03 -3.68 -6.87
CA THR A 218 24.58 -2.30 -6.95
C THR A 218 25.35 -1.43 -5.95
N ARG A 219 25.53 -0.15 -6.27
CA ARG A 219 26.16 0.81 -5.37
C ARG A 219 25.14 1.42 -4.43
N VAL A 220 25.50 1.54 -3.15
CA VAL A 220 24.77 2.32 -2.16
C VAL A 220 25.01 3.81 -2.44
N GLN A 221 23.95 4.55 -2.75
CA GLN A 221 24.01 5.99 -2.98
C GLN A 221 23.98 6.76 -1.66
N GLU A 222 23.10 6.35 -0.75
CA GLU A 222 22.86 7.03 0.51
C GLU A 222 22.54 6.01 1.62
N VAL A 223 22.93 6.36 2.84
CA VAL A 223 22.54 5.65 4.06
C VAL A 223 21.79 6.64 4.93
N THR A 224 20.50 6.38 5.15
CA THR A 224 19.65 7.22 6.00
C THR A 224 19.38 6.51 7.31
N PHE A 225 19.22 7.28 8.38
CA PHE A 225 18.82 6.75 9.68
C PHE A 225 17.84 7.70 10.36
N HIS A 226 16.99 7.11 11.19
CA HIS A 226 15.99 7.82 11.98
C HIS A 226 16.08 7.38 13.42
N GLU A 227 15.99 8.33 14.34
CA GLU A 227 16.08 8.09 15.76
C GLU A 227 14.82 8.61 16.44
N LYS A 228 14.04 7.69 17.02
CA LYS A 228 12.82 7.97 17.75
C LYS A 228 12.62 6.95 18.86
N PRO A 229 12.09 7.37 20.01
CA PRO A 229 11.77 6.43 21.07
C PRO A 229 10.69 5.44 20.61
N ASN A 230 10.84 4.17 20.99
CA ASN A 230 9.84 3.11 20.83
C ASN A 230 9.36 2.84 19.38
N LEU A 231 10.27 2.82 18.40
CA LEU A 231 9.91 2.43 17.03
C LEU A 231 9.56 0.94 16.98
N ALA A 232 8.31 0.63 16.61
CA ALA A 232 7.85 -0.75 16.47
C ALA A 232 8.41 -1.40 15.20
N ILE A 233 8.99 -2.58 15.35
CA ILE A 233 9.51 -3.40 14.27
C ILE A 233 8.58 -4.61 14.09
N ALA A 234 8.06 -4.78 12.87
CA ALA A 234 7.27 -5.94 12.48
C ALA A 234 8.20 -7.08 12.06
N GLY A 235 7.73 -8.32 12.26
CA GLY A 235 8.50 -9.53 12.00
C GLY A 235 7.75 -10.52 11.13
N VAL A 236 8.46 -11.09 10.17
CA VAL A 236 7.91 -12.08 9.23
C VAL A 236 8.85 -13.27 9.16
N TRP A 237 8.34 -14.46 9.50
CA TRP A 237 9.07 -15.70 9.37
C TRP A 237 8.80 -16.33 8.02
N VAL A 238 9.87 -16.64 7.30
CA VAL A 238 9.81 -17.28 5.99
C VAL A 238 10.43 -18.68 6.03
N VAL A 239 9.87 -19.59 5.23
CA VAL A 239 10.38 -20.96 5.03
C VAL A 239 10.42 -21.29 3.53
N PRO A 240 11.28 -22.21 3.08
CA PRO A 240 11.31 -22.62 1.67
C PRO A 240 9.93 -23.11 1.18
N VAL A 241 9.58 -22.81 -0.08
CA VAL A 241 8.37 -23.35 -0.73
C VAL A 241 8.50 -24.87 -0.99
N GLN A 242 9.72 -25.40 -1.02
CA GLN A 242 10.03 -26.82 -1.24
C GLN A 242 10.70 -27.43 0.00
N GLU A 243 10.05 -28.45 0.56
CA GLU A 243 10.62 -29.79 0.81
C GLU A 243 9.60 -30.66 1.59
N VAL A 244 8.70 -31.34 0.87
CA VAL A 244 8.11 -32.61 1.32
C VAL A 244 8.76 -33.69 0.46
N SER A 245 9.98 -34.05 0.83
CA SER A 245 10.55 -35.36 0.50
C SER A 245 10.90 -36.03 1.82
N ALA A 246 10.79 -37.35 1.90
CA ALA A 246 10.82 -38.12 3.14
C ALA A 246 12.19 -38.13 3.88
N SER A 247 13.13 -37.26 3.51
CA SER A 247 14.51 -37.22 3.99
C SER A 247 15.02 -35.82 4.33
N VAL A 248 14.12 -34.86 4.61
CA VAL A 248 14.48 -33.45 4.70
C VAL A 248 14.81 -33.03 6.13
N SER A 249 16.02 -32.48 6.30
CA SER A 249 16.38 -31.70 7.48
C SER A 249 15.49 -30.46 7.55
N LEU A 250 14.76 -30.26 8.65
CA LEU A 250 13.95 -29.06 8.89
C LEU A 250 14.78 -27.79 8.72
N THR A 251 14.62 -27.10 7.59
CA THR A 251 15.22 -25.78 7.36
C THR A 251 14.64 -24.80 8.38
N LYS A 252 15.51 -24.17 9.17
CA LYS A 252 15.08 -23.21 10.19
C LYS A 252 14.41 -22.01 9.52
N PRO A 253 13.25 -21.54 10.02
CA PRO A 253 12.64 -20.31 9.53
C PRO A 253 13.60 -19.13 9.65
N VAL A 254 13.59 -18.26 8.64
CA VAL A 254 14.36 -17.01 8.64
C VAL A 254 13.43 -15.87 9.02
N LEU A 255 13.87 -15.01 9.93
CA LEU A 255 13.14 -13.82 10.34
C LEU A 255 13.58 -12.62 9.50
N LEU A 256 12.62 -11.96 8.86
CA LEU A 256 12.77 -10.64 8.28
C LEU A 256 12.10 -9.61 9.20
N GLU A 257 12.87 -8.61 9.61
CA GLU A 257 12.43 -7.55 10.53
C GLU A 257 12.53 -6.20 9.84
N ALA A 258 11.47 -5.39 9.86
CA ALA A 258 11.50 -4.01 9.38
C ALA A 258 10.34 -3.21 9.96
N THR A 259 10.27 -1.91 9.68
CA THR A 259 9.04 -1.13 9.90
C THR A 259 7.89 -1.72 9.08
N ALA A 260 6.66 -1.65 9.59
CA ALA A 260 5.50 -2.28 8.95
C ALA A 260 5.22 -1.76 7.52
N ASN A 261 5.58 -0.51 7.23
CA ASN A 261 5.43 0.10 5.92
C ASN A 261 6.56 -0.27 4.93
N HIS A 262 7.62 -0.95 5.37
CA HIS A 262 8.77 -1.25 4.53
C HIS A 262 8.38 -2.17 3.35
N PRO A 263 8.66 -1.79 2.09
CA PRO A 263 8.27 -2.56 0.93
C PRO A 263 9.24 -3.73 0.66
N VAL A 264 8.67 -4.91 0.42
CA VAL A 264 9.41 -6.12 0.06
C VAL A 264 8.97 -6.65 -1.30
N GLN A 265 9.87 -7.36 -1.99
CA GLN A 265 9.56 -7.97 -3.28
C GLN A 265 8.87 -9.32 -3.08
N THR A 266 7.60 -9.41 -3.50
CA THR A 266 6.84 -10.67 -3.55
C THR A 266 6.72 -11.20 -4.99
N ALA A 267 6.26 -12.43 -5.15
CA ALA A 267 5.91 -12.99 -6.45
C ALA A 267 4.74 -12.24 -7.15
N ALA A 268 3.91 -11.54 -6.38
CA ALA A 268 2.80 -10.71 -6.89
C ALA A 268 3.17 -9.23 -7.08
N GLY A 269 4.43 -8.85 -6.84
CA GLY A 269 4.91 -7.46 -6.87
C GLY A 269 5.32 -6.94 -5.49
N ALA A 270 5.53 -5.62 -5.39
CA ALA A 270 5.90 -4.98 -4.14
C ALA A 270 4.74 -5.03 -3.13
N LYS A 271 5.04 -5.33 -1.86
CA LYS A 271 4.06 -5.34 -0.78
C LYS A 271 4.71 -4.86 0.51
N LYS A 272 3.98 -4.15 1.38
CA LYS A 272 4.50 -3.71 2.68
C LYS A 272 4.70 -4.92 3.60
N LEU A 273 5.73 -4.90 4.44
CA LEU A 273 6.04 -5.99 5.37
C LEU A 273 4.83 -6.31 6.27
N GLY A 274 4.16 -5.27 6.80
CA GLY A 274 2.99 -5.40 7.67
C GLY A 274 1.73 -5.93 6.97
N ASP A 275 1.67 -5.87 5.64
CA ASP A 275 0.54 -6.38 4.86
C ASP A 275 0.72 -7.86 4.48
N LEU A 276 1.91 -8.43 4.70
CA LEU A 276 2.18 -9.83 4.38
C LEU A 276 1.27 -10.77 5.17
N ARG A 277 0.91 -11.88 4.53
CA ARG A 277 0.03 -12.91 5.07
C ARG A 277 0.68 -14.27 4.90
N ASN A 278 0.30 -15.22 5.74
CA ASN A 278 0.73 -16.60 5.62
C ASN A 278 0.44 -17.13 4.20
N GLY A 279 1.47 -17.70 3.57
CA GLY A 279 1.42 -18.18 2.19
C GLY A 279 1.92 -17.19 1.13
N ASP A 280 2.09 -15.89 1.45
CA ASP A 280 2.74 -14.95 0.53
C ASP A 280 4.16 -15.44 0.20
N VAL A 281 4.59 -15.24 -1.04
CA VAL A 281 5.89 -15.74 -1.53
C VAL A 281 6.85 -14.59 -1.73
N LEU A 282 8.00 -14.67 -1.07
CA LEU A 282 9.14 -13.77 -1.14
C LEU A 282 10.31 -14.45 -1.88
N TYR A 283 11.26 -13.63 -2.30
CA TYR A 283 12.49 -14.09 -2.92
C TYR A 283 13.65 -13.99 -1.94
N ARG A 284 14.35 -15.12 -1.76
CA ARG A 284 15.55 -15.19 -0.92
C ARG A 284 16.73 -15.68 -1.74
N PHE A 285 17.91 -15.14 -1.45
CA PHE A 285 19.17 -15.63 -1.98
C PHE A 285 19.63 -16.88 -1.23
N GLU A 286 19.98 -17.92 -1.98
CA GLU A 286 20.67 -19.10 -1.45
C GLU A 286 22.16 -18.98 -1.74
N GLY A 287 22.94 -18.66 -0.70
CA GLY A 287 24.40 -18.53 -0.83
C GLY A 287 25.10 -19.78 -1.36
N ALA A 288 24.58 -20.97 -1.05
CA ALA A 288 25.15 -22.25 -1.48
C ALA A 288 25.00 -22.51 -3.00
N THR A 289 23.82 -22.25 -3.56
CA THR A 289 23.50 -22.49 -4.98
C THR A 289 23.65 -21.25 -5.84
N GLN A 290 23.96 -20.11 -5.23
CA GLN A 290 24.06 -18.80 -5.88
C GLN A 290 22.80 -18.43 -6.69
N SER A 291 21.63 -18.88 -6.21
CA SER A 291 20.35 -18.71 -6.89
C SER A 291 19.35 -18.00 -6.00
N VAL A 292 18.31 -17.45 -6.62
CA VAL A 292 17.15 -16.92 -5.91
C VAL A 292 16.11 -18.02 -5.83
N SER A 293 15.66 -18.33 -4.62
CA SER A 293 14.63 -19.32 -4.34
C SER A 293 13.37 -18.67 -3.76
N ALA A 294 12.23 -19.33 -3.97
CA ALA A 294 10.95 -18.88 -3.46
C ALA A 294 10.75 -19.36 -2.02
N TRP A 295 10.44 -18.43 -1.13
CA TRP A 295 10.18 -18.67 0.28
C TRP A 295 8.79 -18.18 0.65
N LYS A 296 8.01 -18.99 1.36
CA LYS A 296 6.67 -18.63 1.80
C LYS A 296 6.68 -18.05 3.22
N VAL A 297 5.82 -17.09 3.47
CA VAL A 297 5.54 -16.57 4.81
C VAL A 297 4.84 -17.65 5.63
N ALA A 298 5.44 -18.03 6.75
CA ALA A 298 4.92 -19.02 7.69
C ALA A 298 4.23 -18.39 8.91
N ALA A 299 4.72 -17.22 9.35
CA ALA A 299 4.14 -16.47 10.45
C ALA A 299 4.43 -14.97 10.28
N VAL A 300 3.54 -14.15 10.82
CA VAL A 300 3.66 -12.69 10.84
C VAL A 300 3.38 -12.18 12.25
N GLN A 301 4.07 -11.13 12.66
CA GLN A 301 3.86 -10.46 13.93
C GLN A 301 4.00 -8.95 13.74
N SER A 302 2.96 -8.20 14.14
CA SER A 302 2.89 -6.74 13.95
C SER A 302 3.95 -5.98 14.74
N THR A 303 4.39 -6.52 15.87
CA THR A 303 5.49 -5.97 16.66
C THR A 303 6.24 -7.08 17.37
N ILE A 304 7.49 -7.31 16.99
CA ILE A 304 8.39 -8.29 17.62
C ILE A 304 9.32 -7.67 18.65
N ARG A 305 9.71 -6.40 18.42
CA ARG A 305 10.51 -5.59 19.35
C ARG A 305 10.33 -4.11 19.04
N THR A 306 10.81 -3.28 19.95
CA THR A 306 10.95 -1.84 19.75
C THR A 306 12.43 -1.46 19.72
N VAL A 307 12.77 -0.48 18.90
CA VAL A 307 14.13 0.05 18.78
C VAL A 307 14.11 1.58 18.83
N GLU A 308 15.26 2.18 19.10
CA GLU A 308 15.39 3.65 19.13
C GLU A 308 15.89 4.21 17.80
N LYS A 309 16.58 3.37 17.01
CA LYS A 309 17.23 3.77 15.77
C LYS A 309 17.00 2.77 14.66
N VAL A 310 16.66 3.28 13.49
CA VAL A 310 16.40 2.50 12.28
C VAL A 310 17.16 3.08 11.09
N TYR A 311 17.43 2.25 10.09
CA TYR A 311 18.31 2.54 8.96
C TYR A 311 17.65 2.15 7.64
N ASN A 312 17.99 2.85 6.56
CA ASN A 312 17.65 2.47 5.19
C ASN A 312 18.83 2.76 4.27
N LEU A 313 18.92 1.99 3.19
CA LEU A 313 19.88 2.22 2.11
C LEU A 313 19.10 2.66 0.87
N THR A 314 19.63 3.62 0.13
CA THR A 314 19.21 3.92 -1.25
C THR A 314 20.25 3.35 -2.20
N THR A 315 19.85 2.57 -3.20
CA THR A 315 20.75 1.91 -4.15
C THR A 315 20.45 2.32 -5.59
N GLU A 316 21.42 2.17 -6.50
CA GLU A 316 21.20 2.48 -7.93
C GLU A 316 20.10 1.60 -8.58
N LYS A 317 19.82 0.43 -7.99
CA LYS A 317 18.94 -0.58 -8.56
C LYS A 317 17.58 -0.68 -7.88
N GLY A 318 17.31 0.13 -6.86
CA GLY A 318 15.99 0.16 -6.22
C GLY A 318 15.74 -0.99 -5.23
N SER A 319 16.76 -1.81 -4.93
CA SER A 319 16.64 -3.00 -4.08
C SER A 319 17.97 -3.40 -3.46
N TYR A 320 17.90 -4.20 -2.41
CA TYR A 320 19.03 -4.86 -1.78
C TYR A 320 18.57 -6.10 -1.00
N LEU A 321 19.51 -6.81 -0.37
CA LEU A 321 19.21 -7.98 0.45
C LEU A 321 19.36 -7.69 1.94
N ILE A 322 18.33 -8.05 2.72
CA ILE A 322 18.37 -8.11 4.19
C ILE A 322 18.08 -9.53 4.63
N ASN A 323 18.98 -10.13 5.42
CA ASN A 323 18.92 -11.55 5.80
C ASN A 323 18.72 -12.46 4.57
N ASP A 324 19.39 -12.11 3.47
CA ASP A 324 19.28 -12.69 2.13
C ASP A 324 17.90 -12.54 1.44
N VAL A 325 16.94 -11.84 2.03
CA VAL A 325 15.61 -11.59 1.44
C VAL A 325 15.64 -10.29 0.64
N VAL A 326 15.00 -10.30 -0.53
CA VAL A 326 14.91 -9.13 -1.41
C VAL A 326 13.97 -8.07 -0.84
N VAL A 327 14.51 -6.88 -0.57
CA VAL A 327 13.80 -5.69 -0.06
C VAL A 327 13.97 -4.51 -1.01
N LEU A 328 13.09 -3.51 -0.93
CA LEU A 328 13.07 -2.34 -1.82
C LEU A 328 13.51 -1.07 -1.08
N ASP A 329 14.25 -0.20 -1.75
CA ASP A 329 15.02 0.90 -1.14
C ASP A 329 14.28 2.24 -0.99
N LYS A 330 12.94 2.17 -0.93
CA LYS A 330 12.03 3.34 -0.93
C LYS A 330 12.35 4.37 0.15
#